data_AF-A0A0F7LTK0-F1
#
_entry.id   AF-A0A0F7LTK0-F1
#
_cell.length_a   1.000
_cell.length_b   1.000
_cell.length_c   1.000
_cell.angle_alpha   90.00
_cell.angle_beta   90.00
_cell.angle_gamma   90.00
#
_symmetry.space_group_name_H-M   'P 1'
#
loop_
_entity.id
_entity.type
_entity.pdbx_description
1 polymer ?
#
loop_
_entity_poly.entity_id
_entity_poly.type
_entity_poly.pdbx_seq_one_letter_code
_entity_poly.pdbx_strand_id
1 'polypeptide(L)'
;MKNIIDPDNAIVEVNNALKDILFQYLTNIDIRFDLPEMDLIPSKPTISVFLYDIHEDLQLRSAEPRRYSPANHLLLPGWVNINYNYLITYWHSSKPSSDGCSPDSQPDNQAAKIMTGVLNALINNRQLSKIPGAYTRVIPPQENLNSLGNFWQALGNRPRLSLLYSVTAPVKLQDIINTVEPVREISHSMNQKPNLVSAQINQVLSEKLCIDLGGTEDVRFALAKVNLKTEFTAEDNESVILKVSGITRSDYLERIKVILSEWENSQSAIIEINGAGIFIAKENSDKLIGI
;
A
#
# COMPACT_ATOMS: atom_id res chain seq x y z
N MET A 1 -15.70 14.59 18.83
CA MET A 1 -16.06 13.77 17.65
C MET A 1 -14.77 13.34 16.99
N LYS A 2 -14.61 12.05 16.66
CA LYS A 2 -13.38 11.52 16.07
C LYS A 2 -13.58 11.40 14.56
N ASN A 3 -12.72 12.05 13.77
CA ASN A 3 -12.76 11.95 12.31
C ASN A 3 -11.96 10.74 11.80
N ILE A 4 -11.05 10.21 12.62
CA ILE A 4 -10.20 9.07 12.30
C ILE A 4 -10.26 8.12 13.49
N ILE A 5 -10.46 6.83 13.20
CA ILE A 5 -10.64 5.79 14.20
C ILE A 5 -9.28 5.19 14.58
N ASP A 6 -9.15 4.83 15.85
CA ASP A 6 -7.99 4.12 16.38
C ASP A 6 -7.96 2.67 15.86
N PRO A 7 -6.79 2.16 15.40
CA PRO A 7 -6.70 0.81 14.83
C PRO A 7 -7.17 -0.28 15.78
N ASP A 8 -6.92 -0.14 17.09
CA ASP A 8 -7.15 -1.22 18.05
C ASP A 8 -8.64 -1.45 18.33
N ASN A 9 -9.50 -0.46 18.04
CA ASN A 9 -10.93 -0.51 18.32
C ASN A 9 -11.81 -0.22 17.09
N ALA A 10 -11.26 -0.32 15.88
CA ALA A 10 -11.94 0.17 14.67
C ALA A 10 -13.32 -0.44 14.43
N ILE A 11 -13.43 -1.77 14.51
CA ILE A 11 -14.70 -2.49 14.33
C ILE A 11 -15.67 -2.15 15.47
N VAL A 12 -15.17 -2.06 16.70
CA VAL A 12 -15.98 -1.80 17.90
C VAL A 12 -16.58 -0.39 17.88
N GLU A 13 -15.81 0.62 17.46
CA GLU A 13 -16.31 1.99 17.34
C GLU A 13 -17.44 2.09 16.29
N VAL A 14 -17.30 1.42 15.14
CA VAL A 14 -18.36 1.38 14.11
C VAL A 14 -19.60 0.63 14.60
N ASN A 15 -19.43 -0.52 15.23
CA ASN A 15 -20.55 -1.30 15.80
C ASN A 15 -21.33 -0.49 16.85
N ASN A 16 -20.63 0.19 17.74
CA ASN A 16 -21.27 1.04 18.75
C ASN A 16 -22.02 2.22 18.10
N ALA A 17 -21.44 2.86 17.08
CA ALA A 17 -22.11 3.95 16.36
C ALA A 17 -23.40 3.47 15.66
N LEU A 18 -23.38 2.26 15.08
CA LEU A 18 -24.56 1.66 14.46
C LEU A 18 -25.62 1.28 15.51
N LYS A 19 -25.20 0.72 16.64
CA LYS A 19 -26.06 0.40 17.78
C LYS A 19 -26.85 1.63 18.24
N ASP A 20 -26.17 2.76 18.42
CA ASP A 20 -26.80 3.99 18.91
C ASP A 20 -27.83 4.55 17.94
N ILE A 21 -27.55 4.52 16.63
CA ILE A 21 -28.50 4.93 15.58
C ILE A 21 -29.75 4.07 15.65
N LEU A 22 -29.60 2.75 15.74
CA LEU A 22 -30.72 1.83 15.78
C LEU A 22 -31.58 2.03 17.04
N PHE A 23 -30.96 2.25 18.21
CA PHE A 23 -31.69 2.50 19.47
C PHE A 23 -32.53 3.78 19.46
N GLN A 24 -32.19 4.78 18.64
CA GLN A 24 -33.00 6.00 18.55
C GLN A 24 -34.36 5.78 17.89
N TYR A 25 -34.46 4.79 16.99
CA TYR A 25 -35.65 4.54 16.19
C TYR A 25 -36.43 3.30 16.65
N LEU A 26 -35.79 2.40 17.38
CA LEU A 26 -36.36 1.12 17.78
C LEU A 26 -36.58 1.09 19.29
N THR A 27 -37.80 0.79 19.70
CA THR A 27 -38.19 0.63 21.11
C THR A 27 -38.60 -0.82 21.38
N ASN A 28 -38.21 -1.36 22.54
CA ASN A 28 -38.58 -2.70 23.02
C ASN A 28 -38.16 -3.89 22.13
N ILE A 29 -37.07 -3.76 21.37
CA ILE A 29 -36.52 -4.80 20.49
C ILE A 29 -35.07 -5.08 20.91
N ASP A 30 -34.67 -6.36 20.88
CA ASP A 30 -33.29 -6.74 21.16
C ASP A 30 -32.42 -6.51 19.92
N ILE A 31 -31.23 -5.93 20.10
CA ILE A 31 -30.29 -5.65 18.99
C ILE A 31 -29.01 -6.43 19.26
N ARG A 32 -28.71 -7.35 18.37
CA ARG A 32 -27.56 -8.25 18.45
C ARG A 32 -26.60 -8.03 17.30
N PHE A 33 -25.32 -8.25 17.55
CA PHE A 33 -24.23 -8.13 16.55
C PHE A 33 -23.67 -9.50 16.12
N ASP A 34 -24.41 -10.55 16.44
CA ASP A 34 -24.18 -11.94 16.02
C ASP A 34 -25.40 -12.45 15.25
N LEU A 35 -25.21 -13.55 14.52
CA LEU A 35 -26.33 -14.29 13.93
C LEU A 35 -26.92 -15.19 15.02
N PRO A 36 -28.25 -15.17 15.24
CA PRO A 36 -28.88 -16.12 16.14
C PRO A 36 -28.66 -17.57 15.68
N GLU A 37 -28.42 -18.47 16.63
CA GLU A 37 -28.33 -19.89 16.33
C GLU A 37 -29.67 -20.40 15.75
N MET A 38 -29.56 -21.27 14.74
CA MET A 38 -30.70 -21.76 13.96
C MET A 38 -31.78 -22.47 14.79
N ASP A 39 -31.36 -23.14 15.85
CA ASP A 39 -32.21 -23.95 16.74
C ASP A 39 -32.73 -23.15 17.94
N LEU A 40 -32.13 -21.98 18.23
CA LEU A 40 -32.47 -21.09 19.33
C LEU A 40 -33.06 -19.79 18.78
N ILE A 41 -34.30 -19.89 18.27
CA ILE A 41 -35.02 -18.71 17.83
C ILE A 41 -35.29 -17.82 19.05
N PRO A 42 -34.87 -16.53 19.02
CA PRO A 42 -35.07 -15.64 20.15
C PRO A 42 -36.54 -15.52 20.54
N SER A 43 -36.83 -15.63 21.84
CA SER A 43 -38.19 -15.51 22.38
C SER A 43 -38.74 -14.08 22.26
N LYS A 44 -37.87 -13.09 22.05
CA LYS A 44 -38.20 -11.68 21.84
C LYS A 44 -37.92 -11.29 20.39
N PRO A 45 -38.68 -10.35 19.79
CA PRO A 45 -38.33 -9.77 18.50
C PRO A 45 -36.90 -9.21 18.57
N THR A 46 -36.05 -9.66 17.66
CA THR A 46 -34.61 -9.41 17.69
C THR A 46 -34.12 -8.99 16.32
N ILE A 47 -33.32 -7.94 16.27
CA ILE A 47 -32.60 -7.52 15.07
C ILE A 47 -31.17 -8.01 15.19
N SER A 48 -30.72 -8.73 14.17
CA SER A 48 -29.34 -9.18 14.04
C SER A 48 -28.64 -8.30 13.01
N VAL A 49 -27.57 -7.65 13.45
CA VAL A 49 -26.68 -6.80 12.67
C VAL A 49 -25.40 -7.59 12.44
N PHE A 50 -25.30 -8.27 11.31
CA PHE A 50 -24.20 -9.18 11.02
C PHE A 50 -23.17 -8.52 10.11
N LEU A 51 -21.92 -8.42 10.58
CA LEU A 51 -20.79 -7.96 9.76
C LEU A 51 -20.27 -9.15 8.94
N TYR A 52 -20.54 -9.17 7.63
CA TYR A 52 -20.23 -10.34 6.79
C TYR A 52 -18.94 -10.19 5.98
N ASP A 53 -18.50 -8.96 5.71
CA ASP A 53 -17.30 -8.70 4.92
C ASP A 53 -16.64 -7.38 5.31
N ILE A 54 -15.31 -7.37 5.29
CA ILE A 54 -14.46 -6.20 5.58
C ILE A 54 -13.35 -6.14 4.54
N HIS A 55 -13.25 -5.02 3.84
CA HIS A 55 -12.19 -4.81 2.85
C HIS A 55 -11.82 -3.32 2.75
N GLU A 56 -10.63 -3.02 2.22
CA GLU A 56 -10.23 -1.65 1.91
C GLU A 56 -11.06 -1.10 0.74
N ASP A 57 -11.57 0.12 0.89
CA ASP A 57 -12.23 0.84 -0.21
C ASP A 57 -11.18 1.55 -1.08
N LEU A 58 -10.72 0.85 -2.12
CA LEU A 58 -9.74 1.39 -3.07
C LEU A 58 -10.26 2.61 -3.84
N GLN A 59 -11.58 2.81 -3.95
CA GLN A 59 -12.14 3.98 -4.64
C GLN A 59 -11.92 5.27 -3.85
N LEU A 60 -11.88 5.16 -2.53
CA LEU A 60 -11.62 6.26 -1.61
C LEU A 60 -10.13 6.37 -1.25
N ARG A 61 -9.25 5.60 -1.89
CA ARG A 61 -7.81 5.67 -1.68
C ARG A 61 -7.23 6.89 -2.40
N SER A 62 -6.79 7.88 -1.64
CA SER A 62 -6.01 9.01 -2.14
C SER A 62 -4.50 8.70 -2.06
N ALA A 63 -3.73 9.26 -3.00
CA ALA A 63 -2.26 9.23 -2.95
C ALA A 63 -1.74 10.32 -2.00
N GLU A 64 -2.14 10.27 -0.73
CA GLU A 64 -1.69 11.25 0.25
C GLU A 64 -0.31 10.88 0.79
N PRO A 65 0.69 11.78 0.70
CA PRO A 65 1.97 11.56 1.32
C PRO A 65 1.82 11.57 2.84
N ARG A 66 2.68 10.80 3.53
CA ARG A 66 2.76 10.87 4.99
C ARG A 66 3.14 12.29 5.41
N ARG A 67 2.37 12.86 6.33
CA ARG A 67 2.64 14.21 6.85
C ARG A 67 3.81 14.16 7.81
N TYR A 68 4.72 15.13 7.68
CA TYR A 68 5.82 15.31 8.62
C TYR A 68 5.41 16.26 9.75
N SER A 69 5.75 15.91 10.99
CA SER A 69 5.58 16.77 12.16
C SER A 69 6.94 17.37 12.56
N PRO A 70 7.18 18.67 12.30
CA PRO A 70 8.46 19.31 12.64
C PRO A 70 8.75 19.35 14.14
N ALA A 71 7.72 19.40 14.99
CA ALA A 71 7.88 19.48 16.43
C ALA A 71 8.50 18.21 17.05
N ASN A 72 8.16 17.04 16.48
CA ASN A 72 8.57 15.75 17.02
C ASN A 72 9.60 15.05 16.13
N HIS A 73 9.97 15.63 14.98
CA HIS A 73 10.80 15.01 13.95
C HIS A 73 10.27 13.64 13.45
N LEU A 74 8.96 13.45 13.49
CA LEU A 74 8.31 12.18 13.15
C LEU A 74 7.44 12.32 11.90
N LEU A 75 7.47 11.30 11.06
CA LEU A 75 6.45 11.10 10.04
C LEU A 75 5.17 10.56 10.70
N LEU A 76 4.10 11.33 10.63
CA LEU A 76 2.78 10.91 11.08
C LEU A 76 2.34 9.64 10.31
N PRO A 77 1.61 8.74 10.96
CA PRO A 77 1.09 7.56 10.31
C PRO A 77 0.00 7.97 9.32
N GLY A 78 -0.12 7.18 8.26
CA GLY A 78 -1.23 7.31 7.33
C GLY A 78 -2.54 6.82 7.95
N TRP A 79 -3.60 6.87 7.16
CA TRP A 79 -4.86 6.20 7.43
C TRP A 79 -5.28 5.40 6.20
N VAL A 80 -6.14 4.41 6.41
CA VAL A 80 -6.73 3.58 5.37
C VAL A 80 -8.25 3.62 5.51
N ASN A 81 -8.95 3.70 4.38
CA ASN A 81 -10.40 3.69 4.36
C ASN A 81 -10.88 2.23 4.29
N ILE A 82 -11.41 1.73 5.41
CA ILE A 82 -11.91 0.35 5.51
C ILE A 82 -13.43 0.38 5.36
N ASN A 83 -13.94 -0.42 4.43
CA ASN A 83 -15.36 -0.66 4.22
C ASN A 83 -15.83 -1.86 5.07
N TYR A 84 -16.87 -1.62 5.87
CA TYR A 84 -17.55 -2.60 6.72
C TYR A 84 -18.93 -2.86 6.14
N ASN A 85 -19.19 -4.09 5.69
CA ASN A 85 -20.47 -4.46 5.10
C ASN A 85 -21.33 -5.23 6.11
N TYR A 86 -22.46 -4.64 6.46
CA TYR A 86 -23.43 -5.18 7.39
C TYR A 86 -24.65 -5.73 6.66
N LEU A 87 -25.15 -6.84 7.19
CA LEU A 87 -26.42 -7.45 6.84
C LEU A 87 -27.34 -7.38 8.05
N ILE A 88 -28.43 -6.62 7.93
CA ILE A 88 -29.39 -6.42 9.02
C ILE A 88 -30.63 -7.27 8.74
N THR A 89 -30.97 -8.14 9.69
CA THR A 89 -32.05 -9.12 9.57
C THR A 89 -32.95 -9.14 10.80
N TYR A 90 -34.22 -9.47 10.61
CA TYR A 90 -35.20 -9.58 11.69
C TYR A 90 -35.52 -11.03 12.05
N TRP A 91 -35.46 -11.33 13.35
CA TRP A 91 -35.69 -12.65 13.93
C TRP A 91 -36.82 -12.59 14.95
N HIS A 92 -37.75 -13.54 14.85
CA HIS A 92 -38.86 -13.70 15.77
C HIS A 92 -39.28 -15.17 15.85
N SER A 93 -39.82 -15.55 17.01
CA SER A 93 -40.24 -16.91 17.35
C SER A 93 -41.54 -17.37 16.70
N SER A 94 -42.20 -16.56 15.87
CA SER A 94 -43.47 -16.98 15.31
C SER A 94 -43.28 -18.10 14.30
N LYS A 95 -43.98 -19.21 14.56
CA LYS A 95 -44.18 -20.26 13.57
C LYS A 95 -45.07 -19.65 12.48
N PRO A 96 -44.70 -19.76 11.19
CA PRO A 96 -45.61 -19.34 10.13
C PRO A 96 -46.91 -20.11 10.28
N SER A 97 -48.04 -19.41 10.41
CA SER A 97 -49.35 -20.07 10.37
C SER A 97 -49.64 -20.56 8.96
N SER A 98 -50.40 -21.64 8.84
CA SER A 98 -50.91 -22.10 7.53
C SER A 98 -51.91 -21.12 6.90
N ASP A 99 -52.49 -20.24 7.72
CA ASP A 99 -53.63 -19.42 7.34
C ASP A 99 -53.17 -17.97 7.07
N GLY A 100 -53.49 -17.44 5.88
CA GLY A 100 -53.15 -16.07 5.48
C GLY A 100 -53.84 -14.95 6.28
N CYS A 101 -54.74 -15.32 7.20
CA CYS A 101 -55.38 -14.40 8.14
C CYS A 101 -54.56 -14.17 9.42
N SER A 102 -53.40 -14.83 9.59
CA SER A 102 -52.57 -14.55 10.77
C SER A 102 -52.05 -13.11 10.78
N PRO A 103 -51.86 -12.53 11.97
CA PRO A 103 -51.26 -11.20 12.12
C PRO A 103 -49.89 -11.06 11.44
N ASP A 104 -49.13 -12.15 11.33
CA ASP A 104 -47.80 -12.16 10.69
C ASP A 104 -47.85 -12.19 9.15
N SER A 105 -48.98 -12.63 8.59
CA SER A 105 -49.21 -12.68 7.13
C SER A 105 -49.94 -11.45 6.60
N GLN A 106 -50.32 -10.51 7.48
CA GLN A 106 -50.95 -9.26 7.07
C GLN A 106 -49.93 -8.28 6.47
N PRO A 107 -50.37 -7.36 5.59
CA PRO A 107 -49.50 -6.31 5.05
C PRO A 107 -48.83 -5.44 6.12
N ASP A 108 -49.47 -5.29 7.28
CA ASP A 108 -48.98 -4.52 8.42
C ASP A 108 -48.30 -5.39 9.49
N ASN A 109 -47.72 -6.52 9.08
CA ASN A 109 -47.07 -7.44 10.00
C ASN A 109 -45.95 -6.76 10.83
N GLN A 110 -45.67 -7.37 11.98
CA GLN A 110 -44.67 -6.85 12.91
C GLN A 110 -43.28 -6.78 12.27
N ALA A 111 -42.92 -7.76 11.43
CA ALA A 111 -41.64 -7.78 10.73
C ALA A 111 -41.47 -6.54 9.81
N ALA A 112 -42.48 -6.19 9.02
CA ALA A 112 -42.45 -5.03 8.13
C ALA A 112 -42.41 -3.71 8.92
N LYS A 113 -43.18 -3.60 10.01
CA LYS A 113 -43.15 -2.41 10.89
C LYS A 113 -41.75 -2.19 11.47
N ILE A 114 -41.12 -3.25 11.98
CA ILE A 114 -39.77 -3.19 12.56
C ILE A 114 -38.72 -2.89 11.50
N MET A 115 -38.76 -3.59 10.36
CA MET A 115 -37.82 -3.36 9.26
C MET A 115 -37.99 -1.97 8.63
N THR A 116 -39.20 -1.41 8.63
CA THR A 116 -39.43 -0.01 8.25
C THR A 116 -38.80 0.97 9.26
N GLY A 117 -38.86 0.65 10.56
CA GLY A 117 -38.14 1.40 11.60
C GLY A 117 -36.62 1.40 11.39
N VAL A 118 -36.05 0.22 11.11
CA VAL A 118 -34.63 0.07 10.74
C VAL A 118 -34.30 0.89 9.50
N LEU A 119 -35.11 0.75 8.44
CA LEU A 119 -34.94 1.48 7.19
C LEU A 119 -34.91 3.00 7.42
N ASN A 120 -35.86 3.51 8.20
CA ASN A 120 -35.92 4.93 8.56
C ASN A 120 -34.68 5.36 9.37
N ALA A 121 -34.18 4.51 10.27
CA ALA A 121 -32.96 4.79 11.01
C ALA A 121 -31.77 4.96 10.06
N LEU A 122 -31.60 4.04 9.09
CA LEU A 122 -30.49 4.07 8.14
C LEU A 122 -30.59 5.22 7.14
N ILE A 123 -31.79 5.47 6.59
CA ILE A 123 -32.00 6.55 5.60
C ILE A 123 -31.79 7.94 6.23
N ASN A 124 -32.26 8.15 7.46
CA ASN A 124 -32.12 9.43 8.14
C ASN A 124 -30.69 9.66 8.65
N ASN A 125 -29.92 8.60 8.91
CA ASN A 125 -28.54 8.67 9.39
C ASN A 125 -27.54 8.28 8.29
N ARG A 126 -27.53 9.05 7.19
CA ARG A 126 -26.52 8.89 6.11
C ARG A 126 -25.09 9.23 6.56
N GLN A 127 -24.95 9.91 7.68
CA GLN A 127 -23.68 10.16 8.34
C GLN A 127 -23.77 9.64 9.77
N LEU A 128 -22.77 8.88 10.19
CA LEU A 128 -22.68 8.38 11.56
C LEU A 128 -22.31 9.55 12.48
N SER A 129 -23.20 9.92 13.40
CA SER A 129 -23.00 11.07 14.30
C SER A 129 -21.72 11.01 15.14
N LYS A 130 -21.28 9.79 15.50
CA LYS A 130 -20.03 9.55 16.25
C LYS A 130 -18.78 9.57 15.38
N ILE A 131 -18.92 9.28 14.08
CA ILE A 131 -17.84 9.16 13.09
C ILE A 131 -18.23 9.98 11.86
N PRO A 132 -18.21 11.33 11.94
CA PRO A 132 -18.68 12.19 10.85
C PRO A 132 -17.83 12.07 9.58
N GLY A 133 -16.60 11.54 9.68
CA GLY A 133 -15.74 11.24 8.53
C GLY A 133 -16.06 9.91 7.82
N ALA A 134 -17.02 9.12 8.32
CA ALA A 134 -17.41 7.88 7.67
C ALA A 134 -18.37 8.14 6.51
N TYR A 135 -18.11 7.47 5.40
CA TYR A 135 -18.97 7.46 4.22
C TYR A 135 -19.89 6.23 4.28
N THR A 136 -21.21 6.42 4.19
CA THR A 136 -22.17 5.31 4.30
C THR A 136 -22.94 5.12 3.00
N ARG A 137 -23.18 3.86 2.64
CA ARG A 137 -24.06 3.46 1.53
C ARG A 137 -25.24 2.70 2.11
N VAL A 138 -26.41 3.34 2.07
CA VAL A 138 -27.68 2.76 2.54
C VAL A 138 -28.29 1.97 1.38
N ILE A 139 -28.41 0.65 1.54
CA ILE A 139 -29.10 -0.27 0.61
C ILE A 139 -28.58 -0.11 -0.83
N PRO A 140 -27.28 -0.42 -1.07
CA PRO A 140 -26.75 -0.42 -2.42
C PRO A 140 -27.46 -1.50 -3.27
N PRO A 141 -27.71 -1.28 -4.57
CA PRO A 141 -28.41 -2.23 -5.44
C PRO A 141 -27.53 -3.44 -5.86
N GLN A 142 -26.62 -3.87 -4.99
CA GLN A 142 -25.56 -4.84 -5.30
C GLN A 142 -26.02 -6.30 -5.24
N GLU A 143 -27.21 -6.59 -4.70
CA GLU A 143 -27.65 -7.96 -4.52
C GLU A 143 -28.25 -8.56 -5.78
N ASN A 144 -27.53 -9.52 -6.36
CA ASN A 144 -28.12 -10.51 -7.24
C ASN A 144 -28.88 -11.54 -6.41
N LEU A 145 -30.15 -11.83 -6.77
CA LEU A 145 -30.99 -12.85 -6.11
C LEU A 145 -30.28 -14.20 -5.91
N ASN A 146 -29.37 -14.57 -6.83
CA ASN A 146 -28.57 -15.79 -6.73
C ASN A 146 -27.60 -15.80 -5.53
N SER A 147 -27.01 -14.64 -5.20
CA SER A 147 -26.09 -14.52 -4.06
C SER A 147 -26.84 -14.62 -2.73
N LEU A 148 -28.00 -13.98 -2.64
CA LEU A 148 -28.85 -14.02 -1.45
C LEU A 148 -29.43 -15.42 -1.22
N GLY A 149 -29.77 -16.14 -2.31
CA GLY A 149 -30.20 -17.54 -2.25
C GLY A 149 -29.15 -18.46 -1.61
N ASN A 150 -27.89 -18.36 -2.04
CA ASN A 150 -26.79 -19.14 -1.46
C ASN A 150 -26.58 -18.82 0.03
N PHE A 151 -26.67 -17.55 0.41
CA PHE A 151 -26.54 -17.11 1.80
C PHE A 151 -27.63 -17.73 2.69
N TRP A 152 -28.89 -17.67 2.27
CA TRP A 152 -29.98 -18.28 3.04
C TRP A 152 -29.94 -19.81 3.06
N GLN A 153 -29.42 -20.45 2.01
CA GLN A 153 -29.16 -21.89 2.04
C GLN A 153 -28.13 -22.27 3.10
N ALA A 154 -27.05 -21.48 3.22
CA ALA A 154 -26.04 -21.68 4.25
C ALA A 154 -26.58 -21.44 5.67
N LEU A 155 -27.54 -20.51 5.84
CA LEU A 155 -28.28 -20.28 7.09
C LEU A 155 -29.52 -21.16 7.26
N GLY A 156 -29.51 -22.34 6.61
CA GLY A 156 -30.49 -23.42 6.74
C GLY A 156 -31.89 -23.11 6.19
N ASN A 157 -31.92 -22.57 4.98
CA ASN A 157 -33.09 -22.52 4.08
C ASN A 157 -34.28 -21.71 4.61
N ARG A 158 -34.04 -20.64 5.37
CA ARG A 158 -35.08 -19.74 5.87
C ARG A 158 -34.86 -18.33 5.33
N PRO A 159 -35.34 -18.01 4.11
CA PRO A 159 -35.17 -16.68 3.54
C PRO A 159 -35.90 -15.64 4.39
N ARG A 160 -35.23 -14.53 4.68
CA ARG A 160 -35.79 -13.38 5.39
C ARG A 160 -35.48 -12.11 4.62
N LEU A 161 -36.19 -11.03 4.93
CA LEU A 161 -35.82 -9.70 4.46
C LEU A 161 -34.49 -9.30 5.11
N SER A 162 -33.52 -8.97 4.27
CA SER A 162 -32.21 -8.43 4.66
C SER A 162 -32.07 -7.00 4.14
N LEU A 163 -31.48 -6.12 4.97
CA LEU A 163 -31.05 -4.79 4.56
C LEU A 163 -29.53 -4.75 4.58
N LEU A 164 -28.93 -4.43 3.43
CA LEU A 164 -27.50 -4.17 3.33
C LEU A 164 -27.19 -2.74 3.75
N TYR A 165 -26.11 -2.61 4.51
CA TYR A 165 -25.58 -1.33 4.92
C TYR A 165 -24.05 -1.36 4.91
N SER A 166 -23.43 -0.51 4.09
CA SER A 166 -21.97 -0.42 4.00
C SER A 166 -21.49 0.87 4.65
N VAL A 167 -20.45 0.78 5.46
CA VAL A 167 -19.81 1.92 6.13
C VAL A 167 -18.34 1.91 5.78
N THR A 168 -17.86 2.92 5.07
CA THR A 168 -16.42 3.16 4.90
C THR A 168 -15.95 4.15 5.95
N ALA A 169 -15.04 3.73 6.82
CA ALA A 169 -14.47 4.59 7.86
C ALA A 169 -12.93 4.67 7.76
N PRO A 170 -12.34 5.87 8.00
CA PRO A 170 -10.89 6.03 8.03
C PRO A 170 -10.31 5.48 9.33
N VAL A 171 -9.40 4.52 9.20
CA VAL A 171 -8.68 3.88 10.30
C VAL A 171 -7.22 4.28 10.25
N LYS A 172 -6.69 4.80 11.37
CA LYS A 172 -5.29 5.20 11.47
C LYS A 172 -4.38 3.96 11.40
N LEU A 173 -3.27 4.05 10.69
CA LEU A 173 -2.25 3.00 10.71
C LEU A 173 -1.48 3.03 12.03
N GLN A 174 -0.94 1.88 12.42
CA GLN A 174 -0.15 1.78 13.64
C GLN A 174 1.11 2.66 13.55
N ASP A 175 1.44 3.32 14.66
CA ASP A 175 2.55 4.26 14.75
C ASP A 175 3.89 3.50 14.75
N ILE A 176 4.46 3.30 13.57
CA ILE A 176 5.86 2.90 13.43
C ILE A 176 6.71 4.16 13.56
N ILE A 177 7.53 4.22 14.62
CA ILE A 177 8.46 5.33 14.87
C ILE A 177 9.38 5.46 13.65
N ASN A 178 9.14 6.51 12.85
CA ASN A 178 9.94 6.83 11.68
C ASN A 178 10.40 8.28 11.81
N THR A 179 11.59 8.41 12.37
CA THR A 179 12.25 9.69 12.63
C THR A 179 12.96 10.15 11.37
N VAL A 180 12.64 11.35 10.91
CA VAL A 180 13.28 11.97 9.75
C VAL A 180 13.79 13.33 10.18
N GLU A 181 15.09 13.57 10.04
CA GLU A 181 15.66 14.87 10.36
C GLU A 181 15.21 15.92 9.34
N PRO A 182 14.82 17.11 9.80
CA PRO A 182 14.43 18.18 8.89
C PRO A 182 15.66 18.71 8.15
N VAL A 183 15.48 19.05 6.87
CA VAL A 183 16.49 19.80 6.11
C VAL A 183 16.62 21.19 6.74
N ARG A 184 17.79 21.47 7.33
CA ARG A 184 18.08 22.76 7.99
C ARG A 184 18.75 23.76 7.05
N GLU A 185 19.64 23.27 6.21
CA GLU A 185 20.46 24.07 5.31
C GLU A 185 20.48 23.43 3.92
N ILE A 186 20.46 24.28 2.90
CA ILE A 186 20.57 23.86 1.50
C ILE A 186 21.78 24.57 0.93
N SER A 187 22.85 23.83 0.67
CA SER A 187 24.04 24.30 -0.04
C SER A 187 24.03 23.79 -1.48
N HIS A 188 24.42 24.63 -2.43
CA HIS A 188 24.57 24.26 -3.83
C HIS A 188 25.89 24.81 -4.38
N SER A 189 26.48 24.10 -5.33
CA SER A 189 27.66 24.54 -6.08
C SER A 189 27.40 24.40 -7.57
N MET A 190 27.99 25.30 -8.36
CA MET A 190 27.86 25.31 -9.82
C MET A 190 29.24 25.13 -10.43
N ASN A 191 29.46 23.99 -11.08
CA ASN A 191 30.71 23.67 -11.77
C ASN A 191 30.45 23.63 -13.28
N GLN A 192 31.37 24.20 -14.06
CA GLN A 192 31.31 24.09 -15.51
C GLN A 192 31.62 22.65 -15.91
N LYS A 193 30.69 22.00 -16.59
CA LYS A 193 30.90 20.64 -17.08
C LYS A 193 31.87 20.66 -18.26
N PRO A 194 32.93 19.83 -18.28
CA PRO A 194 33.83 19.75 -19.43
C PRO A 194 33.07 19.20 -20.64
N ASN A 195 33.53 19.54 -21.84
CA ASN A 195 32.98 19.00 -23.10
C ASN A 195 33.45 17.55 -23.37
N LEU A 196 33.67 16.79 -22.29
CA LEU A 196 34.09 15.39 -22.31
C LEU A 196 32.87 14.55 -21.93
N VAL A 197 32.48 13.66 -22.83
CA VAL A 197 31.39 12.72 -22.59
C VAL A 197 31.97 11.47 -21.94
N SER A 198 31.43 11.03 -20.81
CA SER A 198 31.89 9.82 -20.11
C SER A 198 31.93 8.58 -21.01
N ALA A 199 31.06 8.50 -22.01
CA ALA A 199 31.09 7.45 -23.03
C ALA A 199 32.38 7.45 -23.87
N GLN A 200 32.88 8.63 -24.26
CA GLN A 200 34.15 8.75 -25.00
C GLN A 200 35.32 8.32 -24.12
N ILE A 201 35.35 8.76 -22.86
CA ILE A 201 36.39 8.37 -21.90
C ILE A 201 36.39 6.85 -21.70
N ASN A 202 35.22 6.23 -21.50
CA ASN A 202 35.11 4.78 -21.33
C ASN A 202 35.62 4.00 -22.54
N GLN A 203 35.37 4.50 -23.76
CA GLN A 203 35.83 3.85 -24.98
C GLN A 203 37.35 3.94 -25.11
N VAL A 204 37.94 5.11 -24.90
CA VAL A 204 39.40 5.24 -25.02
C VAL A 204 40.10 4.48 -23.88
N LEU A 205 39.51 4.43 -22.68
CA LEU A 205 40.01 3.60 -21.57
C LEU A 205 39.95 2.11 -21.89
N SER A 206 38.91 1.61 -22.55
CA SER A 206 38.83 0.19 -22.90
C SER A 206 39.84 -0.18 -23.99
N GLU A 207 40.05 0.71 -24.96
CA GLU A 207 41.09 0.57 -25.97
C GLU A 207 42.49 0.61 -25.35
N LYS A 208 42.74 1.53 -24.42
CA LYS A 208 44.00 1.63 -23.67
C LYS A 208 44.27 0.40 -22.80
N LEU A 209 43.25 -0.11 -22.10
CA LEU A 209 43.34 -1.35 -21.32
C LEU A 209 43.71 -2.54 -22.23
N CYS A 210 43.11 -2.61 -23.42
CA CYS A 210 43.41 -3.63 -24.40
C CYS A 210 44.87 -3.56 -24.87
N ILE A 211 45.39 -2.36 -25.09
CA ILE A 211 46.79 -2.14 -25.50
C ILE A 211 47.75 -2.55 -24.37
N ASP A 212 47.47 -2.13 -23.13
CA ASP A 212 48.33 -2.39 -21.98
C ASP A 212 48.38 -3.90 -21.60
N LEU A 213 47.34 -4.66 -21.95
CA LEU A 213 47.30 -6.13 -21.84
C LEU A 213 47.99 -6.87 -23.01
N GLY A 214 48.52 -6.15 -24.00
CA GLY A 214 49.29 -6.72 -25.12
C GLY A 214 48.61 -6.65 -26.49
N GLY A 215 47.41 -6.05 -26.60
CA GLY A 215 46.79 -5.68 -27.88
C GLY A 215 46.37 -6.83 -28.80
N THR A 216 46.32 -8.06 -28.31
CA THR A 216 45.94 -9.25 -29.11
C THR A 216 44.43 -9.39 -29.24
N GLU A 217 43.96 -10.12 -30.26
CA GLU A 217 42.52 -10.44 -30.42
C GLU A 217 41.99 -11.27 -29.24
N ASP A 218 42.81 -12.15 -28.65
CA ASP A 218 42.44 -12.92 -27.46
C ASP A 218 42.14 -12.01 -26.25
N VAL A 219 42.92 -10.92 -26.08
CA VAL A 219 42.68 -9.91 -25.04
C VAL A 219 41.37 -9.17 -25.31
N ARG A 220 41.07 -8.81 -26.56
CA ARG A 220 39.79 -8.17 -26.92
C ARG A 220 38.60 -9.06 -26.57
N PHE A 221 38.69 -10.37 -26.83
CA PHE A 221 37.66 -11.32 -26.43
C PHE A 221 37.54 -11.45 -24.90
N ALA A 222 38.66 -11.43 -24.17
CA ALA A 222 38.66 -11.46 -22.70
C ALA A 222 38.06 -10.19 -22.07
N LEU A 223 38.13 -9.06 -22.76
CA LEU A 223 37.57 -7.77 -22.33
C LEU A 223 36.14 -7.52 -22.84
N ALA A 224 35.61 -8.33 -23.76
CA ALA A 224 34.31 -8.10 -24.39
C ALA A 224 33.12 -8.05 -23.41
N LYS A 225 33.28 -8.65 -22.23
CA LYS A 225 32.27 -8.66 -21.14
C LYS A 225 32.69 -7.81 -19.94
N VAL A 226 33.73 -6.99 -20.08
CA VAL A 226 34.20 -6.03 -19.09
C VAL A 226 33.68 -4.64 -19.45
N ASN A 227 33.05 -3.98 -18.48
CA ASN A 227 32.48 -2.65 -18.62
C ASN A 227 33.24 -1.66 -17.73
N LEU A 228 33.71 -0.59 -18.34
CA LEU A 228 34.40 0.52 -17.70
C LEU A 228 33.42 1.69 -17.63
N LYS A 229 33.08 2.14 -16.42
CA LYS A 229 32.24 3.31 -16.21
C LYS A 229 33.00 4.37 -15.42
N THR A 230 33.08 5.56 -16.00
CA THR A 230 33.73 6.72 -15.40
C THR A 230 32.71 7.67 -14.76
N GLU A 231 33.08 8.19 -13.58
CA GLU A 231 32.38 9.27 -12.89
C GLU A 231 33.40 10.35 -12.51
N PHE A 232 33.17 11.61 -12.89
CA PHE A 232 34.04 12.71 -12.51
C PHE A 232 33.98 12.97 -11.00
N THR A 233 35.09 13.35 -10.40
CA THR A 233 35.05 13.84 -9.01
C THR A 233 34.42 15.23 -8.96
N ALA A 234 33.88 15.61 -7.79
CA ALA A 234 33.24 16.91 -7.62
C ALA A 234 34.24 18.08 -7.57
N GLU A 235 35.50 17.78 -7.32
CA GLU A 235 36.56 18.77 -7.07
C GLU A 235 37.35 19.12 -8.33
N ASP A 236 37.48 18.18 -9.28
CA ASP A 236 38.27 18.41 -10.49
C ASP A 236 37.69 17.67 -11.71
N ASN A 237 37.55 18.42 -12.81
CA ASN A 237 36.96 17.94 -14.06
C ASN A 237 37.89 17.01 -14.85
N GLU A 238 39.15 16.92 -14.46
CA GLU A 238 40.18 16.08 -15.10
C GLU A 238 40.41 14.76 -14.35
N SER A 239 39.91 14.65 -13.12
CA SER A 239 40.04 13.46 -12.30
C SER A 239 38.76 12.62 -12.28
N VAL A 240 38.93 11.32 -12.47
CA VAL A 240 37.83 10.39 -12.73
C VAL A 240 37.94 9.18 -11.81
N ILE A 241 36.80 8.75 -11.28
CA ILE A 241 36.61 7.48 -10.57
C ILE A 241 36.25 6.42 -11.61
N LEU A 242 37.08 5.39 -11.72
CA LEU A 242 36.87 4.27 -12.63
C LEU A 242 36.18 3.11 -11.91
N LYS A 243 34.95 2.77 -12.34
CA LYS A 243 34.23 1.59 -11.87
C LYS A 243 34.29 0.51 -12.95
N VAL A 244 34.94 -0.60 -12.62
CA VAL A 244 35.11 -1.76 -13.50
C VAL A 244 34.17 -2.86 -13.04
N SER A 245 33.37 -3.39 -13.97
CA SER A 245 32.42 -4.46 -13.69
C SER A 245 32.30 -5.41 -14.85
N GLY A 246 31.99 -6.68 -14.58
CA GLY A 246 31.73 -7.66 -15.63
C GLY A 246 32.46 -8.97 -15.42
N ILE A 247 32.64 -9.70 -16.51
CA ILE A 247 33.20 -11.05 -16.51
C ILE A 247 34.43 -11.07 -17.40
N THR A 248 35.50 -11.68 -16.91
CA THR A 248 36.69 -11.98 -17.69
C THR A 248 37.19 -13.39 -17.36
N ARG A 249 38.22 -13.85 -18.05
CA ARG A 249 38.84 -15.14 -17.76
C ARG A 249 39.82 -15.00 -16.58
N SER A 250 39.95 -16.05 -15.77
CA SER A 250 40.76 -16.05 -14.54
C SER A 250 42.24 -15.70 -14.77
N ASP A 251 42.78 -16.00 -15.95
CA ASP A 251 44.15 -15.67 -16.39
C ASP A 251 44.37 -14.17 -16.63
N TYR A 252 43.32 -13.42 -17.00
CA TYR A 252 43.38 -11.98 -17.24
C TYR A 252 42.95 -11.14 -16.03
N LEU A 253 42.21 -11.72 -15.07
CA LEU A 253 41.70 -10.98 -13.91
C LEU A 253 42.81 -10.28 -13.11
N GLU A 254 43.85 -11.01 -12.72
CA GLU A 254 44.94 -10.46 -11.92
C GLU A 254 45.79 -9.47 -12.71
N ARG A 255 45.95 -9.68 -14.02
CA ARG A 255 46.65 -8.73 -14.90
C ARG A 255 45.88 -7.41 -15.04
N ILE A 256 44.55 -7.48 -15.18
CA ILE A 256 43.69 -6.30 -15.25
C ILE A 256 43.79 -5.50 -13.96
N LYS A 257 43.74 -6.15 -12.79
CA LYS A 257 43.86 -5.47 -11.50
C LYS A 257 45.20 -4.74 -11.35
N VAL A 258 46.31 -5.39 -11.73
CA VAL A 258 47.63 -4.75 -11.69
C VAL A 258 47.67 -3.49 -12.55
N ILE A 259 47.16 -3.56 -13.79
CA ILE A 259 47.13 -2.40 -14.70
C ILE A 259 46.26 -1.27 -14.15
N LEU A 260 45.09 -1.61 -13.59
CA LEU A 260 44.23 -0.60 -12.96
C LEU A 260 44.97 0.09 -11.81
N SER A 261 45.57 -0.67 -10.91
CA SER A 261 46.32 -0.11 -9.78
C SER A 261 47.53 0.72 -10.23
N GLU A 262 48.18 0.38 -11.34
CA GLU A 262 49.21 1.23 -11.96
C GLU A 262 48.62 2.55 -12.47
N TRP A 263 47.43 2.52 -13.04
CA TRP A 263 46.74 3.72 -13.49
C TRP A 263 46.31 4.62 -12.32
N GLU A 264 45.82 4.07 -11.21
CA GLU A 264 45.50 4.84 -9.99
C GLU A 264 46.73 5.49 -9.36
N ASN A 265 47.88 4.81 -9.39
CA ASN A 265 49.13 5.32 -8.82
C ASN A 265 49.96 6.21 -9.79
N SER A 266 49.52 6.35 -11.03
CA SER A 266 50.21 7.16 -12.04
C SER A 266 50.05 8.65 -11.77
N GLN A 267 51.17 9.38 -11.70
CA GLN A 267 51.19 10.86 -11.67
C GLN A 267 51.01 11.49 -13.05
N SER A 268 51.01 10.69 -14.11
CA SER A 268 50.77 11.13 -15.49
C SER A 268 49.34 10.84 -15.93
N ALA A 269 48.81 11.69 -16.81
CA ALA A 269 47.54 11.46 -17.47
C ALA A 269 47.60 10.13 -18.25
N ILE A 270 46.64 9.26 -18.00
CA ILE A 270 46.62 7.91 -18.59
C ILE A 270 46.19 7.99 -20.06
N ILE A 271 45.31 8.96 -20.36
CA ILE A 271 44.77 9.23 -21.69
C ILE A 271 44.61 10.74 -21.83
N GLU A 272 44.89 11.25 -23.03
CA GLU A 272 44.58 12.62 -23.41
C GLU A 272 43.43 12.63 -24.42
N ILE A 273 42.35 13.34 -24.12
CA ILE A 273 41.19 13.48 -25.01
C ILE A 273 40.96 14.98 -25.24
N ASN A 274 41.04 15.41 -26.50
CA ASN A 274 40.87 16.81 -26.91
C ASN A 274 41.77 17.81 -26.16
N GLY A 275 43.00 17.41 -25.81
CA GLY A 275 43.96 18.24 -25.07
C GLY A 275 43.77 18.27 -23.55
N ALA A 276 42.81 17.50 -23.02
CA ALA A 276 42.61 17.32 -21.58
C ALA A 276 43.14 15.94 -21.14
N GLY A 277 44.03 15.94 -20.16
CA GLY A 277 44.57 14.73 -19.56
C GLY A 277 43.58 14.14 -18.56
N ILE A 278 43.27 12.85 -18.67
CA ILE A 278 42.41 12.13 -17.72
C ILE A 278 43.28 11.42 -16.70
N PHE A 279 43.01 11.73 -15.42
CA PHE A 279 43.64 11.09 -14.28
C PHE A 279 42.64 10.16 -13.59
N ILE A 280 43.08 8.97 -13.19
CA ILE A 280 42.26 8.06 -12.39
C ILE A 280 42.57 8.34 -10.92
N ALA A 281 41.63 8.98 -10.23
CA ALA A 281 41.78 9.30 -8.81
C ALA A 281 41.43 8.12 -7.89
N LYS A 282 40.60 7.20 -8.38
CA LYS A 282 40.19 6.01 -7.66
C LYS A 282 39.69 4.92 -8.59
N GLU A 283 40.05 3.68 -8.30
CA GLU A 283 39.48 2.51 -8.96
C GLU A 283 38.52 1.72 -8.05
N ASN A 284 37.49 1.13 -8.64
CA ASN A 284 36.69 0.09 -8.00
C ASN A 284 36.50 -1.06 -8.98
N SER A 285 37.16 -2.18 -8.73
CA SER A 285 37.09 -3.41 -9.52
C SER A 285 36.37 -4.56 -8.81
N ASP A 286 35.68 -4.29 -7.69
CA ASP A 286 35.04 -5.31 -6.84
C ASP A 286 33.97 -6.14 -7.57
N LYS A 287 33.42 -5.58 -8.65
CA LYS A 287 32.38 -6.19 -9.48
C LYS A 287 32.93 -6.88 -10.74
N LEU A 288 34.26 -7.01 -10.86
CA LEU A 288 34.92 -7.77 -11.92
C LEU A 288 35.16 -9.21 -11.44
N ILE A 289 34.62 -10.18 -12.17
CA ILE A 289 34.66 -11.60 -11.80
C ILE A 289 35.45 -12.38 -12.85
N GLY A 290 36.41 -13.19 -12.40
CA GLY A 290 37.11 -14.18 -13.22
C GLY A 290 36.33 -15.50 -13.25
N ILE A 291 36.12 -16.05 -14.45
CA ILE A 291 35.58 -17.40 -14.67
C ILE A 291 36.68 -18.32 -15.23
#